data_AF-A0A3S8VNE0-F1
#
_entry.id   AF-A0A3S8VNE0-F1
#
_cell.length_a   1.000
_cell.length_b   1.000
_cell.length_c   1.000
_cell.angle_alpha   90.00
_cell.angle_beta   90.00
_cell.angle_gamma   90.00
#
_symmetry.space_group_name_H-M   'P 1'
#
loop_
_entity.id
_entity.type
_entity.pdbx_description
1 polymer ?
#
loop_
_entity_poly.entity_id
_entity_poly.type
_entity_poly.pdbx_seq_one_letter_code
_entity_poly.pdbx_strand_id
1 'polypeptide(L)'
;MVRMRTPPRAAELVADFANTLDIYAGTDTLSTPDELAAWLTTHVLPVTATPDPGLHAAAVALRAGIREHLGAHVGDTPDPAVTAAADAALTRFPLHPTTAGPPVPAPGLTPAERAVAELALAWSTLTITGDAARLKRCAEHTCHEAFWDTSKNRSKRWCSMQGCGNRAKARTYAARRAAAPG
;
A
#
# COMPACT_ATOMS: atom_id res chain seq x y z
N MET A 1 9.41 -16.97 -23.38
CA MET A 1 8.16 -16.79 -22.59
C MET A 1 8.55 -16.22 -21.23
N VAL A 2 8.26 -14.94 -20.96
CA VAL A 2 8.61 -14.32 -19.66
C VAL A 2 7.64 -14.89 -18.63
N ARG A 3 8.12 -15.68 -17.66
CA ARG A 3 7.31 -16.04 -16.49
C ARG A 3 6.87 -14.74 -15.82
N MET A 4 5.58 -14.42 -15.88
CA MET A 4 5.02 -13.34 -15.06
C MET A 4 5.28 -13.71 -13.61
N ARG A 5 5.94 -12.82 -12.87
CA ARG A 5 6.20 -13.03 -11.45
C ARG A 5 4.89 -12.83 -10.70
N THR A 6 4.38 -13.89 -10.09
CA THR A 6 3.26 -13.80 -9.15
C THR A 6 3.67 -12.95 -7.95
N PRO A 7 2.86 -11.98 -7.51
CA PRO A 7 3.13 -11.25 -6.28
C PRO A 7 3.14 -12.20 -5.08
N PRO A 8 4.05 -12.02 -4.10
CA PRO A 8 3.91 -12.71 -2.82
C PRO A 8 2.65 -12.21 -2.10
N ARG A 9 2.06 -13.06 -1.25
CA ARG A 9 0.84 -12.71 -0.48
C ARG A 9 0.97 -11.39 0.29
N ALA A 10 2.15 -11.10 0.84
CA ALA A 10 2.43 -9.84 1.53
C ALA A 10 2.27 -8.62 0.59
N ALA A 11 2.71 -8.73 -0.67
CA ALA A 11 2.56 -7.65 -1.65
C ALA A 11 1.11 -7.44 -2.06
N GLU A 12 0.34 -8.51 -2.23
CA GLU A 12 -1.11 -8.42 -2.48
C GLU A 12 -1.80 -7.72 -1.31
N LEU A 13 -1.52 -8.17 -0.08
CA LEU A 13 -2.13 -7.63 1.12
C LEU A 13 -1.84 -6.14 1.30
N VAL A 14 -0.58 -5.73 1.13
CA VAL A 14 -0.16 -4.33 1.25
C VAL A 14 -0.73 -3.49 0.11
N ALA A 15 -0.82 -4.01 -1.12
CA ALA A 15 -1.44 -3.30 -2.24
C ALA A 15 -2.92 -3.04 -1.97
N ASP A 16 -3.67 -4.07 -1.57
CA ASP A 16 -5.10 -3.98 -1.26
C ASP A 16 -5.34 -3.00 -0.10
N PHE A 17 -4.51 -3.09 0.95
CA PHE A 17 -4.57 -2.15 2.07
C PHE A 17 -4.31 -0.71 1.64
N ALA A 18 -3.25 -0.48 0.86
CA ALA A 18 -2.94 0.85 0.33
C ALA A 18 -4.08 1.40 -0.56
N ASN A 19 -4.74 0.53 -1.33
CA ASN A 19 -5.81 0.87 -2.26
C ASN A 19 -7.20 1.04 -1.63
N THR A 20 -7.34 0.81 -0.32
CA THR A 20 -8.55 1.22 0.40
C THR A 20 -8.79 2.73 0.35
N LEU A 21 -7.73 3.52 0.11
CA LEU A 21 -7.83 4.92 -0.30
C LEU A 21 -7.73 5.03 -1.83
N ASP A 22 -8.85 5.31 -2.48
CA ASP A 22 -8.94 5.57 -3.92
C ASP A 22 -8.97 7.08 -4.16
N ILE A 23 -7.83 7.62 -4.62
CA ILE A 23 -7.67 9.05 -4.94
C ILE A 23 -8.45 9.43 -6.20
N TYR A 24 -8.61 8.51 -7.14
CA TYR A 24 -9.31 8.77 -8.38
C TYR A 24 -10.83 8.88 -8.16
N ALA A 25 -11.38 7.98 -7.36
CA ALA A 25 -12.80 8.00 -6.99
C ALA A 25 -13.12 8.95 -5.83
N GLY A 26 -12.11 9.38 -5.07
CA GLY A 26 -12.29 10.21 -3.88
C GLY A 26 -12.93 9.45 -2.72
N THR A 27 -12.71 8.13 -2.63
CA THR A 27 -13.32 7.25 -1.63
C THR A 27 -12.28 6.67 -0.68
N ASP A 28 -12.67 6.48 0.58
CA ASP A 28 -11.88 5.82 1.59
C ASP A 28 -12.70 4.73 2.27
N THR A 29 -12.35 3.46 2.04
CA THR A 29 -13.06 2.31 2.61
C THR A 29 -12.58 1.94 4.01
N LEU A 30 -11.73 2.76 4.63
CA LEU A 30 -11.29 2.64 6.02
C LEU A 30 -11.54 3.96 6.78
N SER A 31 -12.59 4.71 6.42
CA SER A 31 -12.88 6.02 7.01
C SER A 31 -13.35 5.93 8.47
N THR A 32 -13.86 4.77 8.88
CA THR A 32 -14.35 4.52 10.24
C THR A 32 -13.73 3.27 10.89
N PRO A 33 -13.76 3.16 12.23
CA PRO A 33 -13.31 1.95 12.92
C PRO A 33 -14.04 0.67 12.50
N ASP A 34 -15.36 0.73 12.25
CA ASP A 34 -16.14 -0.43 11.82
C ASP A 34 -15.78 -0.89 10.40
N GLU A 35 -15.51 0.06 9.50
CA GLU A 35 -14.99 -0.27 8.16
C GLU A 35 -13.62 -0.94 8.22
N LEU A 36 -12.76 -0.50 9.15
CA LEU A 36 -11.50 -1.18 9.41
C LEU A 36 -11.72 -2.61 9.93
N ALA A 37 -12.64 -2.82 10.88
CA ALA A 37 -12.97 -4.15 11.38
C ALA A 37 -13.43 -5.09 10.25
N ALA A 38 -14.32 -4.59 9.39
CA ALA A 38 -14.85 -5.33 8.25
C ALA A 38 -13.74 -5.68 7.26
N TRP A 39 -12.91 -4.72 6.89
CA TRP A 39 -11.82 -4.94 5.94
C TRP A 39 -10.79 -5.94 6.47
N LEU A 40 -10.38 -5.81 7.74
CA LEU A 40 -9.44 -6.74 8.39
C LEU A 40 -9.99 -8.17 8.43
N THR A 41 -11.28 -8.32 8.74
CA THR A 41 -11.97 -9.62 8.74
C THR A 41 -11.95 -10.28 7.37
N THR A 42 -12.16 -9.51 6.31
CA THR A 42 -12.15 -10.04 4.93
C THR A 42 -10.75 -10.39 4.44
N HIS A 43 -9.72 -9.62 4.81
CA HIS A 43 -8.41 -9.70 4.15
C HIS A 43 -7.28 -10.29 5.01
N VAL A 44 -7.41 -10.28 6.34
CA VAL A 44 -6.31 -10.62 7.26
C VAL A 44 -6.70 -11.75 8.20
N LEU A 45 -7.57 -11.47 9.17
CA LEU A 45 -8.04 -12.40 10.18
C LEU A 45 -9.32 -11.87 10.85
N PRO A 46 -10.17 -12.75 11.41
CA PRO A 46 -11.45 -12.34 11.97
C PRO A 46 -11.29 -11.30 13.09
N VAL A 47 -12.03 -10.20 12.97
CA VAL A 47 -12.15 -9.14 13.98
C VAL A 47 -13.62 -9.05 14.40
N THR A 48 -13.90 -9.36 15.66
CA THR A 48 -15.28 -9.49 16.17
C THR A 48 -15.79 -8.25 16.90
N ALA A 49 -14.91 -7.29 17.19
CA ALA A 49 -15.25 -6.06 17.90
C ALA A 49 -14.70 -4.85 17.14
N THR A 50 -15.41 -3.73 17.21
CA THR A 50 -14.98 -2.45 16.65
C THR A 50 -13.65 -2.01 17.27
N PRO A 51 -12.60 -1.78 16.45
CA PRO A 51 -11.36 -1.15 16.87
C PRO A 51 -11.60 0.15 17.65
N ASP A 52 -10.79 0.42 18.66
CA ASP A 52 -10.81 1.74 19.27
C ASP A 52 -10.29 2.81 18.27
N PRO A 53 -10.66 4.08 18.45
CA PRO A 53 -10.22 5.16 17.55
C PRO A 53 -8.70 5.29 17.42
N GLY A 54 -7.94 4.93 18.45
CA GLY A 54 -6.48 4.97 18.43
C GLY A 54 -5.88 3.88 17.54
N LEU A 55 -6.43 2.66 17.56
CA LEU A 55 -6.04 1.60 16.64
C LEU A 55 -6.42 1.94 15.19
N HIS A 56 -7.61 2.49 14.99
CA HIS A 56 -8.05 2.97 13.68
C HIS A 56 -7.11 4.03 13.11
N ALA A 57 -6.79 5.06 13.91
CA ALA A 57 -5.83 6.10 13.52
C ALA A 57 -4.44 5.54 13.21
N ALA A 58 -3.96 4.55 13.98
CA ALA A 58 -2.67 3.89 13.74
C ALA A 58 -2.66 3.13 12.40
N ALA A 59 -3.74 2.42 12.07
CA ALA A 59 -3.87 1.74 10.78
C ALA A 59 -3.89 2.75 9.61
N VAL A 60 -4.64 3.85 9.74
CA VAL A 60 -4.69 4.90 8.72
C VAL A 60 -3.32 5.57 8.54
N ALA A 61 -2.59 5.84 9.62
CA ALA A 61 -1.24 6.38 9.56
C ALA A 61 -0.26 5.42 8.88
N LEU A 62 -0.32 4.12 9.21
CA LEU A 62 0.47 3.09 8.54
C LEU A 62 0.18 3.06 7.03
N ARG A 63 -1.09 3.10 6.63
CA ARG A 63 -1.50 3.16 5.22
C ARG A 63 -0.92 4.39 4.53
N ALA A 64 -0.99 5.55 5.17
CA ALA A 64 -0.48 6.80 4.62
C ALA A 64 1.05 6.72 4.38
N GLY A 65 1.83 6.27 5.37
CA GLY A 65 3.28 6.11 5.22
C GLY A 65 3.67 5.10 4.14
N ILE A 66 2.93 3.99 4.00
CA ILE A 66 3.13 3.06 2.89
C ILE A 66 2.89 3.79 1.56
N ARG A 67 1.78 4.51 1.41
CA ARG A 67 1.45 5.24 0.17
C ARG A 67 2.48 6.34 -0.19
N GLU A 68 3.06 7.00 0.81
CA GLU A 68 4.21 7.91 0.63
C GLU A 68 5.41 7.17 0.04
N HIS A 69 5.81 6.04 0.64
CA HIS A 69 6.93 5.24 0.15
C HIS A 69 6.71 4.76 -1.28
N LEU A 70 5.50 4.33 -1.62
CA LEU A 70 5.14 3.92 -2.97
C LEU A 70 5.18 5.07 -3.98
N GLY A 71 5.09 6.33 -3.53
CA GLY A 71 5.24 7.51 -4.37
C GLY A 71 6.68 7.80 -4.82
N ALA A 72 7.68 7.35 -4.06
CA ALA A 72 9.08 7.67 -4.33
C ALA A 72 9.52 7.27 -5.75
N HIS A 73 9.00 6.17 -6.31
CA HIS A 73 9.39 5.73 -7.65
C HIS A 73 8.87 6.63 -8.79
N VAL A 74 7.87 7.49 -8.54
CA VAL A 74 7.41 8.49 -9.52
C VAL A 74 8.09 9.84 -9.33
N GLY A 75 9.02 9.94 -8.38
CA GLY A 75 9.77 11.16 -8.08
C GLY A 75 9.15 12.02 -6.98
N ASP A 76 8.11 11.54 -6.31
CA ASP A 76 7.53 12.25 -5.17
C ASP A 76 8.49 12.20 -3.98
N THR A 77 8.54 13.31 -3.24
CA THR A 77 9.27 13.37 -1.97
C THR A 77 8.29 13.03 -0.85
N PRO A 78 8.53 11.97 -0.06
CA PRO A 78 7.68 11.61 1.06
C PRO A 78 7.50 12.77 2.04
N ASP A 79 6.28 13.01 2.50
CA ASP A 79 6.04 13.95 3.60
C ASP A 79 6.67 13.39 4.90
N PRO A 80 7.63 14.12 5.51
CA PRO A 80 8.31 13.64 6.71
C PRO A 80 7.37 13.48 7.92
N ALA A 81 6.31 14.31 8.02
CA ALA A 81 5.34 14.20 9.10
C ALA A 81 4.47 12.95 8.94
N VAL A 82 4.06 12.63 7.71
CA VAL A 82 3.30 11.40 7.42
C VAL A 82 4.14 10.15 7.69
N THR A 83 5.41 10.18 7.28
CA THR A 83 6.35 9.06 7.50
C THR A 83 6.60 8.86 9.00
N ALA A 84 6.84 9.94 9.75
CA ALA A 84 7.02 9.87 11.20
C ALA A 84 5.77 9.37 11.93
N ALA A 85 4.56 9.75 11.49
CA ALA A 85 3.32 9.24 12.06
C ALA A 85 3.13 7.73 11.79
N ALA A 86 3.52 7.25 10.61
CA ALA A 86 3.50 5.83 10.28
C ALA A 86 4.51 5.04 11.12
N ASP A 87 5.72 5.56 11.30
CA ASP A 87 6.76 4.96 12.15
C ASP A 87 6.30 4.91 13.62
N ALA A 88 5.68 5.98 14.12
CA ALA A 88 5.08 6.00 15.45
C ALA A 88 3.96 4.97 15.57
N ALA A 89 3.10 4.80 14.55
CA ALA A 89 2.05 3.79 14.54
C ALA A 89 2.62 2.36 14.60
N LEU A 90 3.73 2.08 13.91
CA LEU A 90 4.40 0.78 13.93
C LEU A 90 4.85 0.36 15.34
N THR A 91 5.13 1.32 16.24
CA THR A 91 5.50 1.00 17.64
C THR A 91 4.37 0.32 18.43
N ARG A 92 3.10 0.45 18.02
CA ARG A 92 1.95 -0.23 18.65
C ARG A 92 1.86 -1.71 18.31
N PHE A 93 2.64 -2.17 17.33
CA PHE A 93 2.54 -3.52 16.78
C PHE A 93 3.83 -4.32 17.02
N PRO A 94 4.18 -4.63 18.28
CA PRO A 94 5.40 -5.37 18.56
C PRO A 94 5.35 -6.76 17.91
N LEU A 95 6.48 -7.13 17.31
CA LEU A 95 6.69 -8.45 16.73
C LEU A 95 7.52 -9.31 17.69
N HIS A 96 7.17 -10.58 17.79
CA HIS A 96 7.85 -11.59 18.57
C HIS A 96 8.74 -12.46 17.65
N PRO A 97 10.07 -12.42 17.82
CA PRO A 97 10.99 -13.31 17.12
C PRO A 97 10.73 -14.78 17.48
N THR A 98 10.99 -15.69 16.53
CA THR A 98 10.78 -17.13 16.72
C THR A 98 11.96 -17.89 16.11
N THR A 99 12.30 -19.06 16.67
CA THR A 99 13.30 -19.96 16.09
C THR A 99 12.71 -20.87 14.99
N ALA A 100 11.39 -20.92 14.88
CA ALA A 100 10.66 -21.78 13.96
C ALA A 100 10.35 -21.12 12.60
N GLY A 101 10.65 -19.84 12.42
CA GLY A 101 10.30 -19.11 11.20
C GLY A 101 10.35 -17.59 11.34
N PRO A 102 9.67 -16.84 10.45
CA PRO A 102 9.61 -15.39 10.51
C PRO A 102 8.97 -14.91 11.83
N PRO A 103 9.24 -13.67 12.26
CA PRO A 103 8.59 -13.11 13.43
C PRO A 103 7.07 -13.07 13.26
N VAL A 104 6.36 -13.16 14.37
CA VAL A 104 4.88 -13.12 14.43
C VAL A 104 4.42 -11.94 15.28
N PRO A 105 3.18 -11.44 15.17
CA PRO A 105 2.68 -10.45 16.12
C PRO A 105 2.74 -10.94 17.56
N ALA A 106 3.21 -10.08 18.46
CA ALA A 106 3.44 -10.42 19.86
C ALA A 106 2.18 -11.00 20.55
N PRO A 107 2.36 -11.89 21.55
CA PRO A 107 1.24 -12.36 22.35
C PRO A 107 0.58 -11.20 23.12
N GLY A 108 -0.68 -11.38 23.51
CA GLY A 108 -1.43 -10.39 24.30
C GLY A 108 -2.12 -9.28 23.51
N LEU A 109 -1.86 -9.17 22.20
CA LEU A 109 -2.62 -8.29 21.30
C LEU A 109 -4.08 -8.77 21.17
N THR A 110 -5.03 -7.83 21.16
CA THR A 110 -6.41 -8.09 20.76
C THR A 110 -6.48 -8.61 19.33
N PRO A 111 -7.58 -9.27 18.89
CA PRO A 111 -7.73 -9.71 17.51
C PRO A 111 -7.54 -8.59 16.48
N ALA A 112 -8.06 -7.39 16.75
CA ALA A 112 -7.90 -6.23 15.88
C ALA A 112 -6.44 -5.74 15.82
N GLU A 113 -5.77 -5.59 16.96
CA GLU A 113 -4.36 -5.20 17.01
C GLU A 113 -3.47 -6.23 16.31
N ARG A 114 -3.74 -7.52 16.50
CA ARG A 114 -3.04 -8.60 15.80
C ARG A 114 -3.22 -8.50 14.29
N ALA A 115 -4.44 -8.22 13.82
CA ALA A 115 -4.71 -8.04 12.39
C ALA A 115 -3.93 -6.87 11.78
N VAL A 116 -3.87 -5.73 12.48
CA VAL A 116 -3.06 -4.59 12.01
C VAL A 116 -1.55 -4.89 12.11
N ALA A 117 -1.12 -5.65 13.11
CA ALA A 117 0.26 -6.09 13.24
C ALA A 117 0.69 -7.04 12.11
N GLU A 118 -0.20 -7.89 11.58
CA GLU A 118 0.08 -8.68 10.37
C GLU A 118 0.29 -7.80 9.13
N LEU A 119 -0.43 -6.68 9.00
CA LEU A 119 -0.18 -5.70 7.92
C LEU A 119 1.20 -5.05 8.07
N ALA A 120 1.55 -4.64 9.29
CA ALA A 120 2.87 -4.09 9.61
C ALA A 120 4.00 -5.09 9.32
N LEU A 121 3.80 -6.37 9.66
CA LEU A 121 4.72 -7.45 9.36
C LEU A 121 4.83 -7.70 7.85
N ALA A 122 3.71 -7.68 7.11
CA ALA A 122 3.71 -7.83 5.66
C ALA A 122 4.52 -6.71 4.99
N TRP A 123 4.31 -5.46 5.41
CA TRP A 123 5.12 -4.32 4.93
C TRP A 123 6.60 -4.49 5.27
N SER A 124 6.92 -4.81 6.53
CA SER A 124 8.30 -5.00 7.00
C SER A 124 9.00 -6.15 6.25
N THR A 125 8.27 -7.21 5.93
CA THR A 125 8.82 -8.33 5.15
C THR A 125 9.22 -7.86 3.76
N LEU A 126 8.36 -7.10 3.07
CA LEU A 126 8.66 -6.57 1.74
C LEU A 126 9.84 -5.61 1.74
N THR A 127 9.98 -4.76 2.77
CA THR A 127 11.10 -3.83 2.87
C THR A 127 12.41 -4.55 3.15
N ILE A 128 12.42 -5.53 4.07
CA ILE A 128 13.59 -6.34 4.41
C ILE A 128 14.07 -7.18 3.23
N THR A 129 13.16 -7.82 2.47
CA THR A 129 13.55 -8.62 1.30
C THR A 129 13.89 -7.78 0.07
N GLY A 130 13.64 -6.46 0.12
CA GLY A 130 13.79 -5.56 -1.02
C GLY A 130 12.70 -5.72 -2.09
N ASP A 131 11.66 -6.50 -1.82
CA ASP A 131 10.52 -6.69 -2.71
C ASP A 131 9.58 -5.48 -2.74
N ALA A 132 9.62 -4.61 -1.73
CA ALA A 132 8.91 -3.33 -1.71
C ALA A 132 9.21 -2.49 -2.96
N ALA A 133 10.40 -2.60 -3.56
CA ALA A 133 10.77 -1.91 -4.80
C ALA A 133 9.93 -2.33 -6.04
N ARG A 134 9.19 -3.45 -5.96
CA ARG A 134 8.23 -3.87 -6.99
C ARG A 134 6.82 -3.40 -6.71
N LEU A 135 6.50 -3.05 -5.47
CA LEU A 135 5.24 -2.41 -5.14
C LEU A 135 5.37 -0.93 -5.49
N LYS A 136 4.41 -0.43 -6.27
CA LYS A 136 4.54 0.86 -6.94
C LYS A 136 3.22 1.59 -6.96
N ARG A 137 3.25 2.93 -6.94
CA ARG A 137 2.09 3.78 -7.17
C ARG A 137 1.93 4.13 -8.65
N CYS A 138 0.71 4.11 -9.17
CA CYS A 138 0.48 4.41 -10.58
C CYS A 138 1.03 5.80 -10.96
N ALA A 139 1.86 5.87 -12.01
CA ALA A 139 2.42 7.13 -12.51
C ALA A 139 1.42 7.99 -13.30
N GLU A 140 0.17 7.55 -13.42
CA GLU A 140 -0.89 8.41 -13.90
C GLU A 140 -1.36 9.31 -12.77
N HIS A 141 -1.17 10.63 -12.93
CA HIS A 141 -1.29 11.68 -11.89
C HIS A 141 -2.65 11.78 -11.18
N THR A 142 -3.69 11.11 -11.66
CA THR A 142 -5.01 11.06 -11.01
C THR A 142 -5.33 9.71 -10.41
N CYS A 143 -4.52 8.67 -10.66
CA CYS A 143 -4.85 7.29 -10.30
C CYS A 143 -4.31 6.92 -8.91
N HIS A 144 -3.01 7.10 -8.67
CA HIS A 144 -2.35 6.78 -7.39
C HIS A 144 -2.59 5.35 -6.83
N GLU A 145 -3.01 4.41 -7.67
CA GLU A 145 -3.24 3.01 -7.28
C GLU A 145 -1.91 2.29 -7.04
N ALA A 146 -1.80 1.55 -5.94
CA ALA A 146 -0.70 0.65 -5.63
C ALA A 146 -0.81 -0.63 -6.48
N PHE A 147 0.27 -1.05 -7.12
CA PHE A 147 0.32 -2.25 -7.96
C PHE A 147 1.67 -2.96 -7.86
N TRP A 148 1.66 -4.26 -8.12
CA TRP A 148 2.88 -5.06 -8.22
C TRP A 148 3.48 -5.03 -9.63
N ASP A 149 4.76 -4.73 -9.73
CA ASP A 149 5.52 -4.74 -10.98
C ASP A 149 5.98 -6.14 -11.36
N THR A 150 5.19 -6.78 -12.22
CA THR A 150 5.46 -8.11 -12.79
C THR A 150 6.50 -8.09 -13.93
N SER A 151 6.99 -6.92 -14.35
CA SER A 151 7.96 -6.82 -15.43
C SER A 151 9.34 -7.36 -15.02
N LYS A 152 10.08 -7.86 -16.01
CA LYS A 152 11.42 -8.43 -15.83
C LYS A 152 12.37 -7.43 -15.17
N ASN A 153 12.38 -6.19 -15.66
CA ASN A 153 13.36 -5.15 -15.30
C ASN A 153 12.77 -4.08 -14.37
N ARG A 154 11.68 -4.37 -13.64
CA ARG A 154 11.00 -3.40 -12.77
C ARG A 154 10.67 -2.08 -13.51
N SER A 155 10.26 -2.16 -14.77
CA SER A 155 10.02 -1.03 -15.65
C SER A 155 8.54 -0.65 -15.78
N LYS A 156 7.62 -1.37 -15.16
CA LYS A 156 6.18 -1.02 -15.20
C LYS A 156 5.99 0.27 -14.42
N ARG A 157 5.31 1.24 -15.05
CA ARG A 157 5.03 2.57 -14.48
C ARG A 157 3.56 2.80 -14.14
N TRP A 158 2.66 2.02 -14.70
CA TRP A 158 1.21 2.20 -14.58
C TRP A 158 0.56 0.90 -14.13
N CYS A 159 -0.47 0.96 -13.28
CA CYS A 159 -1.21 -0.22 -12.81
C CYS A 159 -1.75 -1.04 -14.00
N SER A 160 -2.30 -0.36 -15.00
CA SER A 160 -2.75 -0.92 -16.28
C SER A 160 -2.19 -0.12 -17.46
N MET A 161 -1.61 -0.80 -18.44
CA MET A 161 -1.18 -0.18 -19.70
C MET A 161 -2.39 0.28 -20.52
N GLN A 162 -3.47 -0.51 -20.56
CA GLN A 162 -4.66 -0.20 -21.33
C GLN A 162 -5.44 0.99 -20.75
N GLY A 163 -5.51 1.10 -19.42
CA GLY A 163 -6.13 2.24 -18.74
C GLY A 163 -5.16 3.42 -18.60
N CYS A 164 -4.39 3.41 -17.52
CA CYS A 164 -3.51 4.51 -17.11
C CYS A 164 -2.40 4.81 -18.13
N GLY A 165 -1.79 3.79 -18.73
CA GLY A 165 -0.74 3.98 -19.74
C GLY A 165 -1.23 4.70 -21.00
N ASN A 166 -2.44 4.38 -21.47
CA ASN A 166 -3.04 5.05 -22.61
C ASN A 166 -3.49 6.48 -22.29
N ARG A 167 -4.04 6.73 -21.08
CA ARG A 167 -4.37 8.09 -20.63
C ARG A 167 -3.13 9.00 -20.60
N ALA A 168 -2.01 8.50 -20.07
CA ALA A 168 -0.76 9.25 -20.04
C ALA A 168 -0.24 9.61 -21.46
N LYS A 169 -0.32 8.66 -22.40
CA LYS A 169 0.04 8.89 -23.82
C LYS A 169 -0.86 9.92 -24.48
N ALA A 170 -2.17 9.81 -24.28
CA ALA A 170 -3.15 10.75 -24.84
C ALA A 170 -2.90 12.19 -24.33
N ARG A 171 -2.67 12.36 -23.02
CA ARG A 171 -2.30 13.66 -22.43
C ARG A 171 -1.04 14.23 -23.06
N THR A 172 0.00 13.41 -23.18
CA THR A 172 1.28 13.84 -23.77
C THR A 172 1.12 14.26 -25.23
N TYR A 173 0.32 13.52 -26.01
CA TYR A 173 0.02 13.86 -27.39
C TYR A 173 -0.76 15.17 -27.52
N ALA A 174 -1.79 15.36 -26.69
CA ALA A 174 -2.58 16.60 -26.66
C ALA A 174 -1.72 17.82 -26.30
N ALA A 175 -0.86 17.72 -25.27
CA ALA A 175 0.05 18.79 -24.87
C ALA A 175 1.02 19.18 -25.99
N ARG A 176 1.57 18.20 -26.73
CA ARG A 176 2.44 18.46 -27.88
C ARG A 176 1.71 19.18 -29.02
N ARG A 177 0.45 18.83 -29.29
CA ARG A 177 -0.35 19.50 -30.32
C ARG A 177 -0.74 20.93 -29.94
N ALA A 178 -0.99 21.18 -28.67
CA ALA A 178 -1.27 22.53 -28.17
C ALA A 178 -0.02 23.44 -28.18
N ALA A 179 1.18 22.86 -28.07
CA ALA A 179 2.45 23.58 -28.06
C ALA A 179 3.09 23.77 -29.46
N ALA A 180 2.55 23.13 -30.50
CA ALA A 180 3.00 23.36 -31.87
C ALA A 180 2.44 24.69 -32.37
N PRO A 181 3.27 25.67 -32.79
CA PRO A 181 2.76 26.86 -33.45
C PRO A 181 2.03 26.46 -34.74
N GLY A 182 0.83 27.02 -34.94
CA GLY A 182 0.03 26.84 -36.15
C GLY A 182 0.64 27.50 -37.38
#